data_AF-A0A0N4WDD3-F1
#
_entry.id   AF-A0A0N4WDD3-F1
#
_cell.length_a   1.000
_cell.length_b   1.000
_cell.length_c   1.000
_cell.angle_alpha   90.00
_cell.angle_beta   90.00
_cell.angle_gamma   90.00
#
_symmetry.space_group_name_H-M   'P 1'
#
loop_
_entity.id
_entity.type
_entity.pdbx_description
1 polymer ?
#
loop_
_entity_poly.entity_id
_entity_poly.type
_entity_poly.pdbx_seq_one_letter_code
_entity_poly.pdbx_strand_id
1 'polypeptide(L)'
;MSDEESVSARWKEVEEKFEQEKLKEALVQKQRWEKWQMEFIESQQRAREFKAYWERRHQDDKDLWRDKDFADAVYKVSRAGYKGEYGHYEVPKEDKILMEALYKQVTVGDYDGDESDECAEEWKKLVGKSKVEAQREYIHNANKILTRYGWNAPDD
;
A
#
# COMPACT_ATOMS: atom_id res chain seq x y z
N MET A 1 46.83 39.52 -62.01
CA MET A 1 46.23 39.01 -60.76
C MET A 1 45.94 37.55 -61.05
N SER A 2 46.81 36.67 -60.53
CA SER A 2 47.07 35.33 -61.08
C SER A 2 46.04 34.30 -60.59
N ASP A 3 45.78 33.29 -61.41
CA ASP A 3 44.84 32.18 -61.13
C ASP A 3 45.12 31.45 -59.80
N GLU A 4 46.34 31.56 -59.27
CA GLU A 4 46.75 31.01 -57.97
C GLU A 4 46.06 31.72 -56.78
N GLU A 5 45.84 33.04 -56.86
CA GLU A 5 45.14 33.79 -55.81
C GLU A 5 43.65 33.42 -55.74
N SER A 6 43.04 33.15 -56.90
CA SER A 6 41.65 32.68 -57.06
C SER A 6 41.45 31.27 -56.49
N VAL A 7 42.38 30.35 -56.77
CA VAL A 7 42.35 28.99 -56.23
C VAL A 7 42.57 29.01 -54.72
N SER A 8 43.51 29.81 -54.22
CA SER A 8 43.76 29.97 -52.77
C SER A 8 42.55 30.52 -52.01
N ALA A 9 41.85 31.51 -52.58
CA ALA A 9 40.63 32.06 -51.98
C ALA A 9 39.50 31.03 -51.91
N ARG A 10 39.34 30.20 -52.94
CA ARG A 10 38.32 29.13 -52.97
C ARG A 10 38.59 28.03 -51.94
N TRP A 11 39.85 27.68 -51.70
CA TRP A 11 40.23 26.72 -50.66
C TRP A 11 39.93 27.26 -49.25
N LYS A 12 40.21 28.55 -49.00
CA LYS A 12 39.87 29.19 -47.73
C LYS A 12 38.36 29.20 -47.45
N GLU A 13 37.53 29.47 -48.45
CA GLU A 13 36.07 29.40 -48.30
C GLU A 13 35.57 27.98 -47.98
N VAL A 14 36.17 26.95 -48.60
CA VAL A 14 35.82 25.55 -48.33
C VAL A 14 36.25 25.15 -46.92
N GLU A 15 37.44 25.57 -46.48
CA GLU A 15 37.96 25.31 -45.15
C GLU A 15 37.14 26.01 -44.06
N GLU A 16 36.75 27.27 -44.27
CA GLU A 16 35.86 28.00 -43.37
C GLU A 16 34.47 27.36 -43.26
N LYS A 17 33.90 26.90 -44.38
CA LYS A 17 32.60 26.18 -44.36
C LYS A 17 32.71 24.87 -43.60
N PHE A 18 33.78 24.10 -43.81
CA PHE A 18 34.02 22.85 -43.11
C PHE A 18 34.15 23.06 -41.59
N GLU A 19 34.91 24.07 -41.15
CA GLU A 19 35.05 24.39 -39.73
C GLU A 19 33.73 24.88 -39.12
N GLN A 20 32.93 25.67 -39.86
CA GLN A 20 31.59 26.07 -39.42
C GLN A 20 30.62 24.88 -39.28
N GLU A 21 30.65 23.92 -40.21
CA GLU A 21 29.82 22.71 -40.14
C GLU A 21 30.24 21.83 -38.95
N LYS A 22 31.54 21.63 -38.76
CA LYS A 22 32.09 20.89 -37.63
C LYS A 22 31.71 21.50 -36.27
N LEU A 23 31.75 22.84 -36.16
CA LEU A 23 31.30 23.57 -34.97
C LEU A 23 29.80 23.39 -34.73
N LYS A 24 28.98 23.47 -35.77
CA LYS A 24 27.52 23.24 -35.67
C LYS A 24 27.21 21.81 -35.21
N GLU A 25 27.89 20.81 -35.77
CA GLU A 25 27.72 19.42 -35.35
C GLU A 25 28.12 19.21 -33.90
N ALA A 26 29.26 19.78 -33.46
CA ALA A 26 29.70 19.70 -32.07
C ALA A 26 28.69 20.33 -31.09
N LEU A 27 28.09 21.48 -31.45
CA LEU A 27 27.03 22.12 -30.66
C LEU A 27 25.78 21.26 -30.58
N VAL A 28 25.34 20.65 -31.68
CA VAL A 28 24.18 19.75 -31.71
C VAL A 28 24.43 18.52 -30.84
N GLN A 29 25.62 17.92 -30.89
CA GLN A 29 25.96 16.78 -30.05
C GLN A 29 25.98 17.15 -28.57
N LYS A 30 26.52 18.33 -28.22
CA LYS A 30 26.48 18.84 -26.85
C LYS A 30 25.04 19.03 -26.36
N GLN A 31 24.18 19.66 -27.16
CA GLN A 31 22.76 19.84 -26.81
C GLN A 31 22.01 18.51 -26.64
N ARG A 32 22.28 17.53 -27.51
CA ARG A 32 21.71 16.18 -27.39
C ARG A 32 22.15 15.49 -26.10
N TRP A 33 23.44 15.59 -25.77
CA TRP A 33 23.98 15.03 -24.54
C TRP A 33 23.36 15.67 -23.30
N GLU A 34 23.27 17.00 -23.26
CA GLU A 34 22.64 17.74 -22.15
C GLU A 34 21.16 17.36 -22.00
N LYS A 35 20.43 17.26 -23.11
CA LYS A 35 19.02 16.81 -23.11
C LYS A 35 18.89 15.38 -22.57
N TRP A 36 19.74 14.46 -23.02
CA TRP A 36 19.74 13.08 -22.54
C TRP A 36 20.04 12.98 -21.04
N GLN A 37 21.00 13.76 -20.53
CA GLN A 37 21.31 13.82 -19.10
C GLN A 37 20.10 14.25 -18.27
N MET A 38 19.37 15.27 -18.73
CA MET A 38 18.15 15.74 -18.08
C MET A 38 17.05 14.67 -18.08
N GLU A 39 16.78 14.06 -19.24
CA GLU A 39 15.78 12.99 -19.37
C GLU A 39 16.15 11.76 -18.52
N PHE A 40 17.44 11.44 -18.43
CA PHE A 40 17.93 10.35 -17.59
C PHE A 40 17.65 10.61 -16.11
N ILE A 41 17.97 11.81 -15.60
CA ILE A 41 17.68 12.19 -14.21
C ILE A 41 16.16 12.18 -13.93
N GLU A 42 15.37 12.74 -14.84
CA GLU A 42 13.91 12.75 -14.71
C GLU A 42 13.34 11.32 -14.70
N SER A 43 13.85 10.43 -15.55
CA SER A 43 13.43 9.03 -15.56
C SER A 43 13.74 8.32 -14.24
N GLN A 44 14.87 8.62 -13.61
CA GLN A 44 15.21 8.07 -12.30
C GLN A 44 14.27 8.59 -11.20
N GLN A 45 13.88 9.87 -11.25
CA GLN A 45 12.91 10.44 -10.32
C GLN A 45 11.54 9.79 -10.50
N ARG A 46 11.04 9.70 -11.73
CA ARG A 46 9.77 9.01 -12.05
C ARG A 46 9.78 7.55 -11.60
N ALA A 47 10.89 6.84 -11.77
CA ALA A 47 11.01 5.45 -11.30
C ALA A 47 10.90 5.35 -9.77
N ARG A 48 11.47 6.30 -9.02
CA ARG A 48 11.32 6.37 -7.55
C ARG A 48 9.89 6.68 -7.14
N GLU A 49 9.25 7.64 -7.79
CA GLU A 49 7.85 8.00 -7.55
C GLU A 49 6.91 6.83 -7.85
N PHE A 50 7.13 6.13 -8.96
CA PHE A 50 6.35 4.96 -9.34
C PHE A 50 6.52 3.82 -8.33
N LYS A 51 7.74 3.55 -7.88
CA LYS A 51 8.00 2.57 -6.82
C LYS A 51 7.27 2.93 -5.53
N ALA A 52 7.39 4.18 -5.07
CA ALA A 52 6.72 4.65 -3.85
C ALA A 52 5.19 4.58 -3.96
N TYR A 53 4.62 4.90 -5.12
CA TYR A 53 3.20 4.76 -5.40
C TYR A 53 2.73 3.30 -5.25
N TRP A 54 3.44 2.36 -5.88
CA TRP A 54 3.09 0.94 -5.81
C TRP A 54 3.28 0.34 -4.44
N GLU A 55 4.33 0.72 -3.71
CA GLU A 55 4.53 0.31 -2.31
C GLU A 55 3.38 0.77 -1.43
N ARG A 56 2.92 2.02 -1.58
CA ARG A 56 1.76 2.55 -0.87
C ARG A 56 0.49 1.79 -1.25
N ARG A 57 0.26 1.58 -2.55
CA ARG A 57 -0.91 0.85 -3.07
C ARG A 57 -0.95 -0.59 -2.54
N HIS A 58 0.18 -1.28 -2.52
CA HIS A 58 0.27 -2.63 -1.95
C HIS A 58 0.01 -2.66 -0.46
N GLN A 59 0.42 -1.63 0.27
CA GLN A 59 0.09 -1.51 1.69
C GLN A 59 -1.41 -1.27 1.88
N ASP A 60 -2.00 -0.35 1.12
CA ASP A 60 -3.43 -0.01 1.18
C ASP A 60 -4.32 -1.21 0.77
N ASP A 61 -3.98 -1.93 -0.29
CA ASP A 61 -4.73 -3.13 -0.74
C ASP A 61 -4.67 -4.25 0.33
N LYS A 62 -3.53 -4.40 1.00
CA LYS A 62 -3.34 -5.36 2.10
C LYS A 62 -4.16 -5.00 3.34
N ASP A 63 -4.34 -3.70 3.61
CA ASP A 63 -5.09 -3.21 4.76
C ASP A 63 -6.60 -3.15 4.47
N LEU A 64 -7.02 -2.78 3.26
CA LEU A 64 -8.43 -2.78 2.83
C LEU A 64 -9.03 -4.18 2.80
N TRP A 65 -8.28 -5.19 2.37
CA TRP A 65 -8.75 -6.57 2.42
C TRP A 65 -8.95 -7.03 3.86
N ARG A 66 -8.07 -6.64 4.80
CA ARG A 66 -8.22 -7.01 6.22
C ARG A 66 -9.43 -6.36 6.86
N ASP A 67 -9.72 -5.11 6.55
CA ASP A 67 -10.92 -4.45 7.06
C ASP A 67 -12.19 -5.19 6.58
N LYS A 68 -12.20 -5.68 5.33
CA LYS A 68 -13.29 -6.53 4.81
C LYS A 68 -13.39 -7.87 5.54
N ASP A 69 -12.27 -8.58 5.70
CA ASP A 69 -12.25 -9.88 6.38
C ASP A 69 -12.62 -9.75 7.87
N PHE A 70 -12.21 -8.66 8.50
CA PHE A 70 -12.59 -8.32 9.87
C PHE A 70 -14.10 -8.05 9.97
N ALA A 71 -14.67 -7.25 9.07
CA ALA A 71 -16.12 -6.99 9.05
C ALA A 71 -16.93 -8.28 8.83
N ASP A 72 -16.49 -9.15 7.92
CA ASP A 72 -17.11 -10.46 7.70
C ASP A 72 -17.01 -11.37 8.94
N ALA A 73 -15.85 -11.37 9.62
CA ALA A 73 -15.66 -12.10 10.87
C ALA A 73 -16.57 -11.57 11.99
N VAL A 74 -16.69 -10.25 12.16
CA VAL A 74 -17.60 -9.62 13.13
C VAL A 74 -19.04 -10.03 12.86
N TYR A 75 -19.47 -9.94 11.60
CA TYR A 75 -20.81 -10.36 11.18
C TYR A 75 -21.06 -11.83 11.51
N LYS A 76 -20.11 -12.72 11.21
CA LYS A 76 -20.25 -14.14 11.52
C LYS A 76 -20.30 -14.41 13.02
N VAL A 77 -19.41 -13.79 13.80
CA VAL A 77 -19.36 -13.96 15.26
C VAL A 77 -20.64 -13.47 15.94
N SER A 78 -21.26 -12.40 15.43
CA SER A 78 -22.56 -11.92 15.95
C SER A 78 -23.68 -12.96 15.89
N ARG A 79 -23.54 -13.95 15.01
CA ARG A 79 -24.44 -15.08 14.79
C ARG A 79 -23.84 -16.43 15.17
N ALA A 80 -22.73 -16.40 15.89
CA ALA A 80 -22.12 -17.60 16.41
C ALA A 80 -22.99 -18.20 17.52
N GLY A 81 -23.03 -19.53 17.54
CA GLY A 81 -23.90 -20.29 18.43
C GLY A 81 -25.07 -20.89 17.66
N TYR A 82 -24.92 -22.14 17.26
CA TYR A 82 -25.90 -22.90 16.50
C TYR A 82 -27.18 -23.12 17.30
N LYS A 83 -28.33 -22.75 16.73
CA LYS A 83 -29.64 -23.07 17.28
C LYS A 83 -30.47 -23.75 16.18
N GLY A 84 -30.56 -25.08 16.21
CA GLY A 84 -31.31 -25.83 15.21
C GLY A 84 -31.74 -27.22 15.68
N GLU A 85 -32.25 -28.02 14.75
CA GLU A 85 -32.82 -29.35 15.03
C GLU A 85 -31.81 -30.30 15.71
N TYR A 86 -30.52 -30.17 15.37
CA TYR A 86 -29.44 -31.02 15.87
C TYR A 86 -28.78 -30.52 17.16
N GLY A 87 -29.35 -29.49 17.81
CA GLY A 87 -28.92 -29.02 19.13
C GLY A 87 -28.80 -27.50 19.26
N HIS A 88 -28.44 -27.08 20.47
CA HIS A 88 -28.20 -25.69 20.83
C HIS A 88 -26.80 -25.55 21.41
N TYR A 89 -25.94 -24.82 20.69
CA TYR A 89 -24.60 -24.49 21.14
C TYR A 89 -24.54 -22.98 21.32
N GLU A 90 -24.21 -22.54 22.52
CA GLU A 90 -24.02 -21.12 22.80
C GLU A 90 -22.53 -20.83 22.99
N VAL A 91 -22.08 -19.69 22.47
CA VAL A 91 -20.73 -19.22 22.72
C VAL A 91 -20.61 -18.80 24.20
N PRO A 92 -19.62 -19.31 24.94
CA PRO A 92 -19.37 -18.94 26.34
C PRO A 92 -19.23 -17.43 26.53
N LYS A 93 -19.56 -16.94 27.73
CA LYS A 93 -19.51 -15.50 28.03
C LYS A 93 -18.09 -14.97 27.94
N GLU A 94 -17.11 -15.76 28.34
CA GLU A 94 -15.68 -15.42 28.33
C GLU A 94 -15.18 -15.20 26.91
N ASP A 95 -15.58 -16.07 25.97
CA ASP A 95 -15.24 -15.92 24.56
C ASP A 95 -15.89 -14.66 23.97
N LYS A 96 -17.14 -14.35 24.33
CA LYS A 96 -17.81 -13.11 23.89
C LYS A 96 -17.09 -11.86 24.39
N ILE A 97 -16.72 -11.84 25.67
CA ILE A 97 -15.98 -10.74 26.30
C ILE A 97 -14.63 -10.51 25.60
N LEU A 98 -13.88 -11.59 25.31
CA LEU A 98 -12.62 -11.49 24.58
C LEU A 98 -12.83 -10.90 23.17
N MET A 99 -13.85 -11.37 22.45
CA MET A 99 -14.15 -10.86 21.11
C MET A 99 -14.55 -9.37 21.15
N GLU A 100 -15.32 -8.94 22.15
CA GLU A 100 -15.69 -7.54 22.34
C GLU A 100 -14.47 -6.66 22.66
N ALA A 101 -13.58 -7.10 23.55
CA ALA A 101 -12.32 -6.40 23.84
C ALA A 101 -11.44 -6.24 22.59
N LEU A 102 -11.31 -7.30 21.78
CA LEU A 102 -10.56 -7.23 20.51
C LEU A 102 -11.25 -6.29 19.51
N TYR A 103 -12.58 -6.29 19.44
CA TYR A 103 -13.33 -5.37 18.59
C TYR A 103 -13.10 -3.90 18.99
N LYS A 104 -13.14 -3.59 20.30
CA LYS A 104 -12.83 -2.26 20.83
C LYS A 104 -11.39 -1.84 20.52
N GLN A 105 -10.41 -2.75 20.67
CA GLN A 105 -9.02 -2.48 20.30
C GLN A 105 -8.86 -2.15 18.80
N VAL A 106 -9.62 -2.80 17.91
CA VAL A 106 -9.57 -2.53 16.46
C VAL A 106 -10.25 -1.21 16.08
N THR A 107 -11.33 -0.83 16.78
CA THR A 107 -12.20 0.29 16.39
C THR A 107 -11.87 1.59 17.13
N VAL A 108 -11.61 1.50 18.43
CA VAL A 108 -11.32 2.62 19.33
C VAL A 108 -9.81 2.77 19.56
N GLY A 109 -9.08 1.65 19.66
CA GLY A 109 -7.67 1.64 20.02
C GLY A 109 -7.47 1.24 21.48
N ASP A 110 -6.46 1.79 22.15
CA ASP A 110 -6.19 1.49 23.55
C ASP A 110 -7.36 1.89 24.45
N TYR A 111 -7.47 1.18 25.57
CA TYR A 111 -8.53 1.35 26.57
C TYR A 111 -8.76 2.82 26.95
N ASP A 112 -10.02 3.26 26.89
CA ASP A 112 -10.44 4.65 27.02
C ASP A 112 -10.78 5.09 28.45
N GLY A 113 -10.77 4.16 29.41
CA GLY A 113 -11.09 4.42 30.81
C GLY A 113 -12.55 4.14 31.20
N ASP A 114 -13.39 3.62 30.29
CA ASP A 114 -14.76 3.22 30.64
C ASP A 114 -14.77 1.88 31.39
N GLU A 115 -15.04 1.93 32.69
CA GLU A 115 -15.13 0.72 33.54
C GLU A 115 -16.50 0.04 33.48
N SER A 116 -17.49 0.63 32.80
CA SER A 116 -18.83 0.05 32.68
C SER A 116 -18.94 -1.05 31.63
N ASP A 117 -17.98 -1.12 30.71
CA ASP A 117 -17.90 -2.17 29.69
C ASP A 117 -17.59 -3.54 30.33
N GLU A 118 -18.41 -4.56 30.04
CA GLU A 118 -18.15 -5.94 30.52
C GLU A 118 -16.78 -6.48 30.04
N CYS A 119 -16.25 -5.91 28.96
CA CYS A 119 -14.95 -6.27 28.39
C CYS A 119 -13.76 -5.44 28.87
N ALA A 120 -13.97 -4.47 29.77
CA ALA A 120 -12.93 -3.53 30.21
C ALA A 120 -11.65 -4.24 30.71
N GLU A 121 -11.78 -5.28 31.52
CA GLU A 121 -10.63 -6.01 32.06
C GLU A 121 -9.84 -6.78 31.00
N GLU A 122 -10.51 -7.32 29.97
CA GLU A 122 -9.81 -7.93 28.83
C GLU A 122 -9.22 -6.87 27.90
N TRP A 123 -9.91 -5.74 27.70
CA TRP A 123 -9.44 -4.65 26.85
C TRP A 123 -8.18 -3.99 27.41
N LYS A 124 -8.10 -3.80 28.74
CA LYS A 124 -6.88 -3.33 29.44
C LYS A 124 -5.64 -4.20 29.15
N LYS A 125 -5.81 -5.51 28.91
CA LYS A 125 -4.70 -6.42 28.58
C LYS A 125 -4.18 -6.24 27.15
N LEU A 126 -4.93 -5.55 26.30
CA LEU A 126 -4.61 -5.32 24.89
C LEU A 126 -3.87 -4.00 24.64
N VAL A 127 -3.63 -3.19 25.69
CA VAL A 127 -2.94 -1.90 25.56
C VAL A 127 -1.61 -2.03 24.82
N GLY A 128 -1.41 -1.18 23.81
CA GLY A 128 -0.24 -1.18 22.95
C GLY A 128 -0.30 -2.17 21.77
N LYS A 129 -1.37 -2.98 21.67
CA LYS A 129 -1.58 -3.86 20.51
C LYS A 129 -2.05 -3.05 19.31
N SER A 130 -1.39 -3.23 18.16
CA SER A 130 -1.76 -2.49 16.95
C SER A 130 -3.12 -2.96 16.39
N LYS A 131 -3.79 -2.08 15.63
CA LYS A 131 -5.05 -2.41 14.93
C LYS A 131 -4.93 -3.71 14.13
N VAL A 132 -3.84 -3.87 13.36
CA VAL A 132 -3.63 -5.04 12.49
C VAL A 132 -3.43 -6.32 13.29
N GLU A 133 -2.72 -6.26 14.41
CA GLU A 133 -2.55 -7.42 15.30
C GLU A 133 -3.87 -7.81 15.96
N ALA A 134 -4.62 -6.84 16.46
CA ALA A 134 -5.94 -7.07 17.04
C ALA A 134 -6.92 -7.66 16.00
N GLN A 135 -6.90 -7.18 14.75
CA GLN A 135 -7.70 -7.76 13.65
C GLN A 135 -7.34 -9.22 13.37
N ARG A 136 -6.04 -9.54 13.29
CA ARG A 136 -5.58 -10.92 13.06
C ARG A 136 -6.02 -11.85 14.17
N GLU A 137 -5.90 -11.40 15.41
CA GLU A 137 -6.30 -12.17 16.58
C GLU A 137 -7.82 -12.33 16.66
N TYR A 138 -8.58 -11.29 16.32
CA TYR A 138 -10.03 -11.37 16.20
C TYR A 138 -10.44 -12.42 15.16
N ILE A 139 -9.92 -12.35 13.94
CA ILE A 139 -10.26 -13.31 12.87
C ILE A 139 -9.87 -14.74 13.27
N HIS A 140 -8.72 -14.92 13.92
CA HIS A 140 -8.29 -16.23 14.41
C HIS A 140 -9.25 -16.82 15.44
N ASN A 141 -9.64 -16.03 16.45
CA ASN A 141 -10.58 -16.47 17.47
C ASN A 141 -12.01 -16.64 16.93
N ALA A 142 -12.43 -15.78 16.00
CA ALA A 142 -13.70 -15.92 15.27
C ALA A 142 -13.79 -17.30 14.59
N ASN A 143 -12.77 -17.69 13.83
CA ASN A 143 -12.75 -18.99 13.15
C ASN A 143 -12.82 -20.17 14.15
N LYS A 144 -12.14 -20.07 15.30
CA LYS A 144 -12.24 -21.08 16.37
C LYS A 144 -13.66 -21.15 16.94
N ILE A 145 -14.27 -20.00 17.23
CA ILE A 145 -15.63 -19.91 17.78
C ILE A 145 -16.63 -20.53 16.80
N LEU A 146 -16.59 -20.14 15.52
CA LEU A 146 -17.51 -20.64 14.50
C LEU A 146 -17.35 -22.15 14.27
N THR A 147 -16.12 -22.65 14.33
CA THR A 147 -15.84 -24.09 14.19
C THR A 147 -16.37 -24.89 15.38
N ARG A 148 -16.30 -24.33 16.59
CA ARG A 148 -16.72 -25.03 17.83
C ARG A 148 -18.22 -24.95 18.07
N TYR A 149 -18.80 -23.76 17.90
CA TYR A 149 -20.17 -23.46 18.31
C TYR A 149 -21.12 -23.35 17.13
N GLY A 150 -20.61 -23.46 15.91
CA GLY A 150 -21.39 -23.29 14.69
C GLY A 150 -21.81 -21.85 14.44
N TRP A 151 -22.49 -21.67 13.32
CA TRP A 151 -22.95 -20.37 12.83
C TRP A 151 -24.36 -20.50 12.28
N ASN A 152 -25.23 -19.56 12.61
CA ASN A 152 -26.57 -19.49 12.03
C ASN A 152 -26.54 -18.61 10.77
N ALA A 153 -26.95 -19.21 9.65
CA ALA A 153 -27.10 -18.47 8.40
C ALA A 153 -28.19 -17.39 8.51
N PRO A 154 -28.11 -16.31 7.69
CA PRO A 154 -29.22 -15.39 7.55
C PRO A 154 -30.50 -16.09 7.14
N ASP A 155 -31.60 -15.63 7.71
CA ASP A 155 -32.92 -15.84 7.13
C ASP A 155 -32.94 -15.05 5.79
N ASP A 156 -33.17 -15.77 4.69
CA ASP A 156 -33.31 -15.23 3.33
C ASP A 156 -34.57 -14.34 3.18
#